data_AF-A0A527G321-F1
#
_entry.id   AF-A0A527G321-F1
#
_cell.length_a   1.000
_cell.length_b   1.000
_cell.length_c   1.000
_cell.angle_alpha   90.00
_cell.angle_beta   90.00
_cell.angle_gamma   90.00
#
_symmetry.space_group_name_H-M   'P 1'
#
loop_
_entity.id
_entity.type
_entity.pdbx_description
1 polymer ?
#
loop_
_entity_poly.entity_id
_entity_poly.type
_entity_poly.pdbx_seq_one_letter_code
_entity_poly.pdbx_strand_id
1 'polypeptide(L)' 'MPGEDGLSLGRCLRSKLPIGIIYATAAGTALDRIVGLELGADDYIVKPYELREVLA' A
#
# COMPACT_ATOMS: atom_id res chain seq x y z
N MET A 1 7.45 9.02 1.44
CA MET A 1 8.06 10.36 1.49
C MET A 1 8.87 10.44 2.77
N PRO A 2 10.01 11.13 2.84
CA PRO A 2 10.68 11.31 4.12
C PRO A 2 9.71 12.04 5.07
N GLY A 3 9.32 11.39 6.17
CA GLY A 3 8.50 11.98 7.22
C GLY A 3 6.99 11.80 7.12
N GLU A 4 6.44 11.21 6.04
CA GLU A 4 5.00 10.96 5.91
C GLU A 4 4.70 9.46 5.87
N ASP A 5 3.86 9.00 6.80
CA ASP A 5 3.43 7.60 6.89
C ASP A 5 2.40 7.28 5.78
N GLY A 6 2.79 6.42 4.85
CA GLY A 6 1.95 6.03 3.72
C GLY A 6 0.64 5.36 4.15
N LEU A 7 0.61 4.69 5.31
CA LEU A 7 -0.60 4.06 5.82
C LEU A 7 -1.62 5.10 6.27
N SER A 8 -1.19 6.08 7.05
CA SER A 8 -2.00 7.22 7.47
C SER A 8 -2.57 8.01 6.27
N LEU A 9 -1.76 8.22 5.23
CA LEU A 9 -2.20 8.85 3.99
C LEU A 9 -3.28 8.03 3.28
N GLY A 10 -3.06 6.72 3.11
CA GLY A 10 -4.04 5.85 2.45
C GLY A 10 -5.39 5.82 3.19
N ARG A 11 -5.37 5.75 4.53
CA ARG A 11 -6.60 5.85 5.34
C ARG A 11 -7.34 7.18 5.12
N CYS A 12 -6.61 8.29 5.09
CA CYS A 12 -7.17 9.61 4.81
C CYS A 12 -7.81 9.67 3.42
N LEU A 13 -7.13 9.16 2.39
CA LEU A 13 -7.63 9.12 1.01
C LEU A 13 -8.90 8.27 0.88
N ARG A 14 -8.92 7.07 1.47
CA ARG A 14 -10.09 6.16 1.44
C ARG A 14 -11.32 6.78 2.10
N SER A 15 -11.14 7.59 3.14
CA SER A 15 -12.24 8.29 3.80
C SER A 15 -12.86 9.43 2.97
N LYS A 16 -12.13 9.93 1.97
CA LYS A 16 -12.52 11.11 1.16
C LYS A 16 -12.91 10.77 -0.27
N LEU A 17 -12.31 9.72 -0.83
CA LEU A 17 -12.41 9.40 -2.25
C LEU A 17 -12.65 7.90 -2.44
N PRO A 18 -13.57 7.48 -3.33
CA PRO A 18 -13.77 6.08 -3.69
C PRO A 18 -12.73 5.64 -4.73
N ILE A 19 -11.44 5.74 -4.38
CA ILE A 19 -10.32 5.35 -5.25
C ILE A 19 -9.68 4.05 -4.77
N GLY A 20 -9.10 3.32 -5.72
CA GLY A 20 -8.24 2.18 -5.44
C GLY A 20 -6.89 2.62 -4.85
N ILE A 21 -6.40 1.91 -3.83
CA ILE A 21 -5.13 2.19 -3.15
C ILE A 21 -4.27 0.94 -3.18
N ILE A 22 -3.08 1.05 -3.77
CA ILE A 22 -2.04 0.02 -3.76
C ILE A 22 -0.85 0.54 -2.97
N TYR A 23 -0.40 -0.20 -1.95
CA TYR A 23 0.82 0.12 -1.22
C TYR A 23 2.04 -0.49 -1.90
N ALA A 24 3.09 0.32 -2.11
CA ALA A 24 4.35 -0.11 -2.71
C ALA A 24 5.53 0.19 -1.76
N THR A 25 5.94 -0.80 -0.97
CA THR A 25 6.79 -0.62 0.22
C THR A 25 8.08 -1.43 0.16
N ALA A 26 9.10 -1.05 0.93
CA ALA A 26 10.28 -1.91 1.18
C ALA A 26 10.07 -2.86 2.38
N ALA A 27 9.00 -2.67 3.15
CA ALA A 27 8.63 -3.52 4.28
C ALA A 27 7.98 -4.80 3.74
N GLY A 28 8.71 -5.91 3.80
CA GLY A 28 8.33 -7.17 3.16
C GLY A 28 7.74 -8.23 4.07
N THR A 29 7.46 -7.92 5.35
CA THR A 29 6.98 -8.96 6.27
C THR A 29 5.50 -9.27 6.02
N ALA A 30 5.08 -10.48 6.39
CA ALA A 30 3.68 -10.86 6.32
C ALA A 30 2.79 -9.95 7.19
N LEU A 31 3.32 -9.48 8.32
CA LEU A 31 2.61 -8.57 9.22
C LEU A 31 2.33 -7.23 8.54
N ASP A 32 3.31 -6.66 7.84
CA ASP A 32 3.16 -5.37 7.16
C ASP A 32 2.10 -5.42 6.05
N ARG A 33 2.03 -6.57 5.34
CA ARG A 33 1.01 -6.84 4.33
C ARG A 33 -0.39 -6.91 4.93
N ILE A 34 -0.55 -7.65 6.03
CA ILE A 34 -1.83 -7.80 6.75
C ILE A 34 -2.32 -6.43 7.19
N VAL A 35 -1.46 -5.64 7.84
CA VAL A 35 -1.80 -4.28 8.29
C VAL A 35 -2.21 -3.41 7.11
N GLY A 36 -1.47 -3.43 6.00
CA GLY A 36 -1.82 -2.63 4.82
C GLY A 36 -3.20 -2.95 4.24
N LEU A 37 -3.55 -4.24 4.14
CA LEU A 37 -4.83 -4.70 3.63
C LEU A 37 -5.98 -4.39 4.60
N GLU A 38 -5.81 -4.61 5.90
CA GLU A 38 -6.82 -4.28 6.91
C GLU A 38 -7.14 -2.78 6.98
N LEU A 39 -6.18 -1.93 6.62
CA LEU A 39 -6.37 -0.48 6.55
C LEU A 39 -7.11 0.01 5.30
N GLY A 40 -7.54 -0.92 4.45
CA GLY A 40 -8.38 -0.64 3.28
C GLY A 40 -7.58 -0.41 2.00
N ALA A 41 -6.36 -0.93 1.91
CA ALA A 41 -5.71 -1.08 0.61
C ALA A 41 -6.39 -2.17 -0.21
N ASP A 42 -6.44 -1.94 -1.51
CA ASP A 42 -6.90 -2.92 -2.48
C ASP A 42 -5.75 -3.88 -2.85
N ASP A 43 -4.48 -3.45 -2.70
CA ASP A 43 -3.31 -4.33 -2.84
C ASP A 43 -2.04 -3.85 -2.10
N TYR A 44 -1.06 -4.74 -1.95
CA TYR A 44 0.19 -4.53 -1.23
C TYR A 44 1.37 -5.23 -1.93
N ILE A 45 2.31 -4.43 -2.42
CA ILE A 45 3.45 -4.87 -3.23
C ILE A 45 4.77 -4.50 -2.53
N VAL A 46 5.69 -5.46 -2.48
CA VAL A 46 7.00 -5.34 -1.83
C VAL A 46 8.07 -5.02 -2.86
N LYS A 47 8.91 -4.03 -2.58
CA LYS A 47 10.06 -3.60 -3.39
C LYS A 47 11.31 -4.42 -3.05
N PRO A 48 12.20 -4.64 -4.02
CA PRO A 48 12.04 -4.31 -5.44
C PRO A 48 11.07 -5.29 -6.14
N TYR A 49 10.28 -4.78 -7.07
CA TYR A 49 9.38 -5.56 -7.92
C TYR A 49 9.60 -5.21 -9.39
N GLU A 50 9.32 -6.16 -10.27
CA GLU A 50 9.32 -5.92 -11.72
C GLU A 50 7.98 -5.31 -12.14
N LEU A 51 7.98 -4.25 -12.96
CA LEU A 51 6.73 -3.60 -13.39
C LEU A 51 5.77 -4.58 -14.08
N ARG A 52 6.30 -5.61 -14.73
CA ARG A 52 5.50 -6.65 -15.38
C ARG A 52 4.69 -7.49 -14.39
N GLU A 53 5.18 -7.69 -13.17
CA GLU A 53 4.45 -8.43 -12.12
C GLU A 53 3.22 -7.66 -11.63
N VAL A 54 3.25 -6.33 -11.71
CA VAL A 54 2.16 -5.45 -11.27
C VAL A 54 1.08 -5.28 -12.34
N LEU A 55 1.42 -5.53 -13.61
CA LEU A 55 0.52 -5.32 -14.76
C LEU A 55 -0.17 -6.59 -15.26
N ALA A 56 0.24 -7.76 -14.75
CA ALA A 56 -0.28 -9.07 -15.16
C ALA A 56 -1.57 -9.41 -14.39
#